data_AF-A0A844T0C0-F1
#
_entry.id   AF-A0A844T0C0-F1
#
_cell.length_a   1.000
_cell.length_b   1.000
_cell.length_c   1.000
_cell.angle_alpha   90.00
_cell.angle_beta   90.00
_cell.angle_gamma   90.00
#
_symmetry.space_group_name_H-M   'P 1'
#
loop_
_entity.id
_entity.type
_entity.pdbx_description
1 polymer ?
#
loop_
_entity_poly.entity_id
_entity_poly.type
_entity_poly.pdbx_seq_one_letter_code
_entity_poly.pdbx_strand_id
1 'polypeptide(L)'
;MREPVHQSRRKVWRDGVFSDGARLIPEETPLALTYNGGTYAVMMGSPEDLGDFAVGFSLSEGIVQAADEIETLDIVELDDGIELRMWLRPDRAERIAERRRNIAGPTGCGLCGLDSISEAVRPAAVVRAGRVFSPREIMAAMAAVAPLQEINHQTRAVHAAAFWTGARGIVALREDVGRHNALDKLAGALARDKVNASEGMVLLTSRVSVEMVQKTAAIGAPLIAAVSAPTALAVRMADAAGITLAAIARADGFEIFTHPERVTGAVAGKESAYVVVA
;
A
#
# COMPACT_ATOMS: atom_id res chain seq x y z
N MET A 1 11.63 1.97 -20.97
CA MET A 1 11.03 1.50 -19.72
C MET A 1 12.03 0.58 -19.06
N ARG A 2 12.53 0.96 -17.88
CA ARG A 2 13.44 0.12 -17.09
C ARG A 2 12.79 -1.21 -16.75
N GLU A 3 13.56 -2.31 -16.81
CA GLU A 3 13.02 -3.63 -16.44
C GLU A 3 12.86 -3.74 -14.91
N PRO A 4 11.78 -4.33 -14.40
CA PRO A 4 11.53 -4.42 -12.95
C PRO A 4 12.34 -5.53 -12.26
N VAL A 5 12.99 -6.42 -13.01
CA VAL A 5 13.73 -7.57 -12.50
C VAL A 5 15.05 -7.71 -13.24
N HIS A 6 16.13 -7.93 -12.50
CA HIS A 6 17.47 -8.12 -13.05
C HIS A 6 18.12 -9.40 -12.55
N GLN A 7 18.98 -10.00 -13.38
CA GLN A 7 19.80 -11.13 -12.97
C GLN A 7 21.12 -10.64 -12.38
N SER A 8 21.41 -11.02 -11.14
CA SER A 8 22.68 -10.73 -10.47
C SER A 8 23.47 -12.01 -10.18
N ARG A 9 24.77 -11.97 -10.48
CA ARG A 9 25.72 -13.04 -10.13
C ARG A 9 26.01 -12.98 -8.64
N ARG A 10 26.06 -14.14 -7.99
CA ARG A 10 26.37 -14.26 -6.57
C ARG A 10 27.24 -15.48 -6.30
N LYS A 11 27.98 -15.45 -5.19
CA LYS A 11 28.49 -16.67 -4.55
C LYS A 11 27.48 -17.18 -3.54
N VAL A 12 27.33 -18.49 -3.45
CA VAL A 12 26.48 -19.19 -2.49
C VAL A 12 27.38 -19.95 -1.55
N TRP A 13 27.22 -19.74 -0.24
CA TRP A 13 27.86 -20.56 0.78
C TRP A 13 26.84 -21.54 1.37
N ARG A 14 27.10 -22.84 1.25
CA ARG A 14 26.31 -23.92 1.85
C ARG A 14 27.22 -25.07 2.23
N ASP A 15 26.97 -25.68 3.39
CA ASP A 15 27.71 -26.86 3.88
C ASP A 15 29.24 -26.68 3.84
N GLY A 16 29.71 -25.46 4.19
CA GLY A 16 31.13 -25.12 4.23
C GLY A 16 31.78 -24.78 2.88
N VAL A 17 31.05 -24.84 1.76
CA VAL A 17 31.60 -24.65 0.41
C VAL A 17 31.00 -23.43 -0.28
N PHE A 18 31.83 -22.69 -1.02
CA PHE A 18 31.38 -21.65 -1.94
C PHE A 18 31.16 -22.21 -3.35
N SER A 19 30.01 -21.88 -3.96
CA SER A 19 29.73 -22.12 -5.37
C SER A 19 29.24 -20.84 -6.05
N ASP A 20 29.38 -20.75 -7.37
CA ASP A 20 28.80 -19.65 -8.15
C ASP A 20 27.31 -19.89 -8.41
N GLY A 21 26.56 -18.81 -8.65
CA GLY A 21 25.16 -18.87 -9.03
C GLY A 21 24.60 -17.51 -9.46
N ALA A 22 23.31 -17.49 -9.79
CA ALA A 22 22.59 -16.28 -10.16
C ALA A 22 21.25 -16.16 -9.41
N ARG A 23 20.79 -14.92 -9.15
CA ARG A 23 19.44 -14.60 -8.65
C ARG A 23 18.76 -13.61 -9.55
N LEU A 24 17.45 -13.72 -9.67
CA LEU A 24 16.61 -12.59 -10.06
C LEU A 24 16.40 -11.71 -8.82
N ILE A 25 16.64 -10.41 -8.97
CA ILE A 25 16.46 -9.39 -7.94
C ILE A 25 15.56 -8.28 -8.50
N PRO A 26 14.79 -7.59 -7.65
CA PRO A 26 13.95 -6.50 -8.13
C PRO A 26 14.82 -5.26 -8.39
N GLU A 27 14.41 -4.46 -9.36
CA GLU A 27 14.95 -3.12 -9.57
C GLU A 27 14.34 -2.16 -8.53
N GLU A 28 15.18 -1.29 -7.98
CA GLU A 28 14.79 -0.19 -7.09
C GLU A 28 15.24 1.13 -7.73
N THR A 29 14.28 1.86 -8.31
CA THR A 29 14.52 3.07 -9.08
C THR A 29 14.06 4.31 -8.30
N PRO A 30 14.80 5.44 -8.33
CA PRO A 30 14.31 6.73 -7.85
C PRO A 30 13.15 7.24 -8.72
N LEU A 31 12.00 7.47 -8.09
CA LEU A 31 10.77 7.95 -8.71
C LEU A 31 10.46 9.37 -8.21
N ALA A 32 10.72 10.39 -9.02
CA ALA A 32 10.45 11.78 -8.69
C ALA A 32 8.99 12.13 -9.02
N LEU A 33 8.21 12.54 -8.02
CA LEU A 33 6.86 13.07 -8.23
C LEU A 33 6.94 14.59 -8.37
N THR A 34 6.70 15.09 -9.57
CA THR A 34 6.71 16.52 -9.86
C THR A 34 5.30 17.01 -10.17
N TYR A 35 4.97 18.19 -9.64
CA TYR A 35 3.67 18.83 -9.89
C TYR A 35 3.89 20.27 -10.33
N ASN A 36 3.32 20.67 -11.46
CA ASN A 36 3.37 22.05 -11.98
C ASN A 36 4.81 22.62 -11.97
N GLY A 37 5.79 21.83 -12.42
CA GLY A 37 7.18 22.25 -12.61
C GLY A 37 8.11 22.18 -11.39
N GLY A 38 7.64 21.67 -10.23
CA GLY A 38 8.52 21.46 -9.07
C GLY A 38 8.48 20.03 -8.55
N THR A 39 9.58 19.58 -7.94
CA THR A 39 9.63 18.29 -7.25
C THR A 39 8.92 18.37 -5.91
N TYR A 40 8.05 17.39 -5.64
CA TYR A 40 7.39 17.25 -4.35
C TYR A 40 8.07 16.19 -3.49
N ALA A 41 8.31 15.01 -4.05
CA ALA A 41 8.96 13.90 -3.37
C ALA A 41 9.77 13.06 -4.35
N VAL A 42 10.76 12.33 -3.83
CA VAL A 42 11.44 11.25 -4.54
C VAL A 42 11.31 9.99 -3.71
N MET A 43 10.74 8.95 -4.32
CA MET A 43 10.50 7.66 -3.66
C MET A 43 11.37 6.60 -4.32
N MET A 44 11.97 5.71 -3.54
CA MET A 44 12.59 4.51 -4.08
C MET A 44 11.48 3.48 -4.33
N GLY A 45 11.35 2.97 -5.56
CA GLY A 45 10.25 2.08 -5.94
C GLY A 45 10.55 1.23 -7.17
N SER A 46 9.71 0.25 -7.43
CA SER A 46 9.83 -0.60 -8.63
C SER A 46 9.29 0.16 -9.86
N PRO A 47 9.98 0.10 -11.03
CA PRO A 47 9.62 0.87 -12.23
C PRO A 47 8.44 0.26 -13.01
N GLU A 48 7.38 -0.13 -12.31
CA GLU A 48 6.16 -0.73 -12.87
C GLU A 48 4.91 -0.04 -12.29
N ASP A 49 3.81 -0.04 -13.05
CA ASP A 49 2.53 0.58 -12.67
C ASP A 49 2.65 2.07 -12.25
N LEU A 50 3.58 2.79 -12.87
CA LEU A 50 3.93 4.16 -12.49
C LEU A 50 2.79 5.16 -12.65
N GLY A 51 1.89 4.92 -13.60
CA GLY A 51 0.66 5.71 -13.74
C GLY A 51 -0.25 5.60 -12.52
N ASP A 52 -0.38 4.38 -11.99
CA ASP A 52 -1.16 4.13 -10.79
C ASP A 52 -0.42 4.65 -9.54
N PHE A 53 0.91 4.54 -9.49
CA PHE A 53 1.69 5.12 -8.39
C PHE A 53 1.50 6.64 -8.30
N ALA A 54 1.61 7.36 -9.42
CA ALA A 54 1.46 8.82 -9.47
C ALA A 54 0.09 9.27 -8.94
N VAL A 55 -1.00 8.67 -9.45
CA VAL A 55 -2.37 8.98 -9.02
C VAL A 55 -2.59 8.60 -7.57
N GLY A 56 -2.16 7.40 -7.18
CA GLY A 56 -2.34 6.87 -5.84
C GLY A 56 -1.66 7.69 -4.77
N PHE A 57 -0.38 8.03 -4.98
CA PHE A 57 0.38 8.90 -4.10
C PHE A 57 -0.29 10.27 -3.98
N SER A 58 -0.75 10.84 -5.10
CA SER A 58 -1.44 12.13 -5.10
C SER A 58 -2.70 12.12 -4.24
N LEU A 59 -3.45 11.02 -4.25
CA LEU A 59 -4.66 10.84 -3.44
C LEU A 59 -4.34 10.57 -1.97
N SER A 60 -3.38 9.68 -1.69
CA SER A 60 -3.02 9.29 -0.32
C SER A 60 -2.48 10.47 0.48
N GLU A 61 -1.66 11.31 -0.15
CA GLU A 61 -1.08 12.52 0.47
C GLU A 61 -2.07 13.70 0.48
N GLY A 62 -3.24 13.53 -0.14
CA GLY A 62 -4.25 14.58 -0.26
C GLY A 62 -3.78 15.79 -1.05
N ILE A 63 -2.90 15.58 -2.03
CA ILE A 63 -2.50 16.58 -3.04
C ILE A 63 -3.69 16.85 -3.96
N VAL A 64 -4.37 15.78 -4.36
CA VAL A 64 -5.66 15.80 -5.06
C VAL A 64 -6.71 15.05 -4.24
N GLN A 65 -7.98 15.31 -4.53
CA GLN A 65 -9.13 14.60 -3.96
C GLN A 65 -9.74 13.60 -4.94
N ALA A 66 -9.48 13.79 -6.24
CA ALA A 66 -9.93 12.90 -7.30
C ALA A 66 -8.86 12.81 -8.40
N ALA A 67 -8.83 11.67 -9.10
CA ALA A 67 -7.83 11.42 -10.14
C ALA A 67 -7.96 12.40 -11.32
N ASP A 68 -9.14 12.95 -11.58
CA ASP A 68 -9.40 13.91 -12.67
C ASP A 68 -8.96 15.35 -12.35
N GLU A 69 -8.44 15.59 -11.15
CA GLU A 69 -7.75 16.84 -10.80
C GLU A 69 -6.30 16.86 -11.29
N ILE A 70 -5.77 15.73 -11.78
CA ILE A 70 -4.52 15.62 -12.53
C ILE A 70 -4.87 15.77 -14.01
N GLU A 71 -4.53 16.90 -14.62
CA GLU A 71 -4.84 17.21 -16.02
C GLU A 71 -3.95 16.41 -16.97
N THR A 72 -2.66 16.33 -16.67
CA THR A 72 -1.71 15.52 -17.44
C THR A 72 -0.73 14.80 -16.51
N LEU A 73 -0.29 13.63 -16.98
CA LEU A 73 0.75 12.81 -16.35
C LEU A 73 1.68 12.29 -17.46
N ASP A 74 2.93 12.74 -17.44
CA ASP A 74 3.99 12.26 -18.32
C ASP A 74 4.99 11.44 -17.49
N ILE A 75 5.33 10.25 -17.98
CA ILE A 75 6.39 9.41 -17.39
C ILE A 75 7.68 9.66 -18.18
N VAL A 76 8.64 10.34 -17.57
CA VAL A 76 9.88 10.77 -18.21
C VAL A 76 11.05 9.97 -17.65
N GLU A 77 11.66 9.16 -18.48
CA GLU A 77 12.89 8.42 -18.15
C GLU A 77 14.09 9.39 -18.09
N LEU A 78 14.86 9.31 -17.00
CA LEU A 78 16.09 10.06 -16.78
C LEU A 78 17.25 9.08 -16.60
N ASP A 79 18.49 9.59 -16.62
CA ASP A 79 19.69 8.76 -16.47
C ASP A 79 19.72 8.01 -15.12
N ASP A 80 19.31 8.68 -14.05
CA ASP A 80 19.38 8.15 -12.68
C ASP A 80 18.00 7.82 -12.07
N GLY A 81 16.91 7.88 -12.84
CA GLY A 81 15.58 7.62 -12.30
C GLY A 81 14.45 7.90 -13.28
N ILE A 82 13.25 8.07 -12.75
CA ILE A 82 12.04 8.36 -13.54
C ILE A 82 11.30 9.53 -12.90
N GLU A 83 10.92 10.51 -13.71
CA GLU A 83 10.05 11.62 -13.31
C GLU A 83 8.59 11.29 -13.68
N LEU A 84 7.72 11.34 -12.68
CA LEU A 84 6.27 11.30 -12.82
C LEU A 84 5.77 12.75 -12.84
N ARG A 85 5.74 13.33 -14.03
CA ARG A 85 5.46 14.75 -14.23
C ARG A 85 3.98 15.00 -14.36
N MET A 86 3.42 15.71 -13.38
CA MET A 86 2.00 16.00 -13.32
C MET A 86 1.72 17.50 -13.46
N TRP A 87 0.63 17.80 -14.16
CA TRP A 87 0.01 19.12 -14.14
C TRP A 87 -1.35 18.99 -13.47
N LEU A 88 -1.55 19.74 -12.39
CA LEU A 88 -2.81 19.77 -11.66
C LEU A 88 -3.70 20.91 -12.15
N ARG A 89 -5.00 20.77 -11.91
CA ARG A 89 -5.96 21.88 -12.05
C ARG A 89 -5.47 23.13 -11.29
N PRO A 90 -5.79 24.35 -11.77
CA PRO A 90 -5.24 25.59 -11.22
C PRO A 90 -5.39 25.77 -9.70
N ASP A 91 -6.56 25.41 -9.14
CA ASP A 91 -6.85 25.51 -7.71
C ASP A 91 -5.98 24.59 -6.84
N ARG A 92 -5.57 23.43 -7.39
CA ARG A 92 -4.66 22.49 -6.74
C ARG A 92 -3.20 22.91 -6.90
N ALA A 93 -2.85 23.46 -8.06
CA ALA A 93 -1.52 23.97 -8.35
C ALA A 93 -1.11 25.10 -7.38
N GLU A 94 -2.02 26.01 -7.03
CA GLU A 94 -1.77 27.08 -6.05
C GLU A 94 -1.48 26.52 -4.65
N ARG A 95 -2.30 25.56 -4.20
CA ARG A 95 -2.14 24.92 -2.88
C ARG A 95 -0.84 24.14 -2.75
N ILE A 96 -0.42 23.42 -3.80
CA ILE A 96 0.85 22.67 -3.74
C ILE A 96 2.06 23.61 -3.76
N ALA A 97 1.99 24.72 -4.50
CA ALA A 97 3.02 25.75 -4.49
C ALA A 97 3.17 26.42 -3.12
N GLU A 98 2.07 26.67 -2.41
CA GLU A 98 2.07 27.13 -1.01
C GLU A 98 2.72 26.12 -0.07
N ARG A 99 2.33 24.85 -0.16
CA ARG A 99 2.91 23.79 0.69
C ARG A 99 4.40 23.63 0.49
N ARG A 100 4.89 23.63 -0.76
CA ARG A 100 6.33 23.50 -1.05
C ARG A 100 7.18 24.59 -0.41
N ARG A 101 6.66 25.81 -0.26
CA ARG A 101 7.37 26.88 0.45
C ARG A 101 7.58 26.58 1.93
N ASN A 102 6.82 25.65 2.48
CA ASN A 102 6.84 25.27 3.90
C ASN A 102 7.55 23.92 4.16
N ILE A 103 7.83 23.11 3.12
CA ILE A 103 8.52 21.82 3.28
C ILE A 103 10.00 22.08 3.63
N ALA A 104 10.41 21.63 4.82
CA ALA A 104 11.76 21.81 5.32
C ALA A 104 12.70 20.66 4.90
N GLY A 105 13.35 20.80 3.75
CA GLY A 105 14.51 19.98 3.38
C GLY A 105 14.20 18.51 3.01
N PRO A 106 15.24 17.71 2.68
CA PRO A 106 15.06 16.38 2.10
C PRO A 106 14.61 15.36 3.17
N THR A 107 13.43 14.78 2.97
CA THR A 107 12.89 13.73 3.86
C THR A 107 13.35 12.35 3.39
N GLY A 108 14.16 11.69 4.22
CA GLY A 108 14.63 10.32 4.04
C GLY A 108 13.67 9.26 4.58
N CYS A 109 14.00 8.00 4.28
CA CYS A 109 13.26 6.72 4.41
C CYS A 109 12.71 6.35 5.81
N GLY A 110 11.89 7.21 6.41
CA GLY A 110 11.22 6.92 7.68
C GLY A 110 10.01 7.78 8.01
N LEU A 111 9.90 8.96 7.41
CA LEU A 111 8.84 9.97 7.59
C LEU A 111 8.70 10.80 6.30
N CYS A 112 8.51 10.14 5.15
CA CYS A 112 8.54 10.79 3.84
C CYS A 112 7.56 11.99 3.81
N GLY A 113 8.09 13.21 3.74
CA GLY A 113 7.33 14.46 3.56
C GLY A 113 6.60 15.03 4.78
N LEU A 114 6.78 14.49 5.99
CA LEU A 114 6.09 14.99 7.19
C LEU A 114 6.96 16.01 7.93
N ASP A 115 6.47 17.25 8.06
CA ASP A 115 7.16 18.36 8.74
C ASP A 115 6.91 18.36 10.26
N SER A 116 6.05 17.44 10.77
CA SER A 116 5.77 17.34 12.20
C SER A 116 5.30 15.96 12.67
N ILE A 117 5.48 15.68 13.97
CA ILE A 117 4.91 14.50 14.64
C ILE A 117 3.38 14.48 14.49
N SER A 118 2.73 15.65 14.53
CA SER A 118 1.28 15.77 14.34
C SER A 118 0.81 15.29 12.97
N GLU A 119 1.62 15.47 11.92
CA GLU A 119 1.29 14.96 10.59
C GLU A 119 1.44 13.44 10.53
N ALA A 120 2.46 12.88 11.19
CA ALA A 120 2.64 11.42 11.30
C ALA A 120 1.49 10.69 12.01
N VAL A 121 0.71 11.39 12.84
CA VAL A 121 -0.45 10.83 13.56
C VAL A 121 -1.77 11.50 13.17
N ARG A 122 -1.83 12.14 12.00
CA ARG A 122 -3.05 12.79 11.51
C ARG A 122 -4.23 11.79 11.53
N PRO A 123 -5.41 12.19 12.02
CA PRO A 123 -6.57 11.32 11.99
C PRO A 123 -6.88 10.85 10.56
N ALA A 124 -7.11 9.54 10.40
CA ALA A 124 -7.60 8.97 9.17
C ALA A 124 -9.07 9.37 8.90
N ALA A 125 -9.50 9.27 7.64
CA ALA A 125 -10.91 9.41 7.31
C ALA A 125 -11.73 8.29 7.97
N VAL A 126 -12.94 8.60 8.43
CA VAL A 126 -13.81 7.61 9.07
C VAL A 126 -14.59 6.83 8.03
N VAL A 127 -14.37 5.52 7.98
CA VAL A 127 -15.07 4.55 7.12
C VAL A 127 -16.28 3.97 7.88
N ARG A 128 -17.42 4.67 7.82
CA ARG A 128 -18.61 4.32 8.61
C ARG A 128 -19.38 3.10 8.09
N ALA A 129 -19.57 3.00 6.78
CA ALA A 129 -20.35 1.96 6.13
C ALA A 129 -19.45 1.04 5.30
N GLY A 130 -19.89 -0.20 5.10
CA GLY A 130 -19.17 -1.14 4.26
C GLY A 130 -19.78 -2.53 4.30
N ARG A 131 -19.35 -3.37 3.37
CA ARG A 131 -19.76 -4.77 3.29
C ARG A 131 -19.32 -5.55 4.54
N VAL A 132 -20.13 -6.54 4.93
CA VAL A 132 -19.78 -7.57 5.90
C VAL A 132 -19.17 -8.76 5.16
N PHE A 133 -18.11 -9.35 5.72
CA PHE A 133 -17.38 -10.45 5.12
C PHE A 133 -17.52 -11.73 5.96
N SER A 134 -17.35 -12.88 5.32
CA SER A 134 -17.19 -14.14 6.06
C SER A 134 -15.71 -14.50 6.24
N PRO A 135 -15.35 -15.30 7.26
CA PRO A 135 -13.98 -15.82 7.39
C PRO A 135 -13.51 -16.55 6.12
N ARG A 136 -14.41 -17.30 5.46
CA ARG A 136 -14.09 -18.01 4.21
C ARG A 136 -13.70 -17.06 3.09
N GLU A 137 -14.35 -15.90 3.00
CA GLU A 137 -14.02 -14.88 1.99
C GLU A 137 -12.65 -14.27 2.24
N ILE A 138 -12.34 -13.90 3.50
CA ILE A 138 -11.03 -13.36 3.87
C ILE A 138 -9.92 -14.36 3.54
N MET A 139 -10.12 -15.63 3.91
CA MET A 139 -9.15 -16.70 3.63
C MET A 139 -8.97 -16.94 2.13
N ALA A 140 -10.06 -16.99 1.37
CA ALA A 140 -10.00 -17.15 -0.08
C ALA A 140 -9.31 -15.96 -0.77
N ALA A 141 -9.58 -14.74 -0.31
CA ALA A 141 -8.98 -13.51 -0.81
C ALA A 141 -7.45 -13.52 -0.56
N MET A 142 -7.01 -13.84 0.66
CA MET A 142 -5.58 -13.92 1.00
C MET A 142 -4.85 -15.02 0.21
N ALA A 143 -5.48 -16.18 0.00
CA ALA A 143 -4.91 -17.26 -0.79
C ALA A 143 -4.74 -16.88 -2.28
N ALA A 144 -5.59 -16.00 -2.80
CA ALA A 144 -5.54 -15.54 -4.19
C ALA A 144 -4.41 -14.55 -4.49
N VAL A 145 -3.78 -13.95 -3.48
CA VAL A 145 -2.73 -12.93 -3.67
C VAL A 145 -1.41 -13.56 -4.12
N ALA A 146 -0.99 -14.68 -3.50
CA ALA A 146 0.31 -15.27 -3.79
C ALA A 146 0.49 -15.58 -5.29
N PRO A 147 -0.42 -16.31 -5.95
CA PRO A 147 -0.27 -16.68 -7.36
C PRO A 147 -0.12 -15.51 -8.35
N LEU A 148 -0.55 -14.30 -7.96
CA LEU A 148 -0.65 -13.13 -8.82
C LEU A 148 0.53 -12.15 -8.64
N GLN A 149 1.49 -12.45 -7.76
CA GLN A 149 2.68 -11.63 -7.52
C GLN A 149 3.83 -12.02 -8.45
N GLU A 150 3.86 -11.44 -9.64
CA GLU A 150 4.82 -11.75 -10.70
C GLU A 150 6.27 -11.44 -10.28
N ILE A 151 6.54 -10.22 -9.79
CA ILE A 151 7.87 -9.81 -9.36
C ILE A 151 8.29 -10.61 -8.12
N ASN A 152 7.42 -10.75 -7.12
CA ASN A 152 7.77 -11.44 -5.88
C ASN A 152 8.02 -12.93 -6.10
N HIS A 153 7.31 -13.58 -7.02
CA HIS A 153 7.56 -14.98 -7.36
C HIS A 153 8.99 -15.22 -7.83
N GLN A 154 9.52 -14.30 -8.64
CA GLN A 154 10.86 -14.36 -9.20
C GLN A 154 11.92 -13.94 -8.16
N THR A 155 11.65 -12.89 -7.40
CA THR A 155 12.68 -12.19 -6.61
C THR A 155 12.61 -12.49 -5.11
N ARG A 156 11.42 -12.76 -4.57
CA ARG A 156 11.12 -12.92 -3.14
C ARG A 156 11.46 -11.68 -2.30
N ALA A 157 11.42 -10.50 -2.93
CA ALA A 157 11.99 -9.28 -2.35
C ALA A 157 11.09 -8.04 -2.52
N VAL A 158 9.82 -8.21 -2.85
CA VAL A 158 8.86 -7.11 -2.97
C VAL A 158 7.60 -7.35 -2.14
N HIS A 159 6.88 -6.28 -1.89
CA HIS A 159 5.57 -6.29 -1.25
C HIS A 159 4.45 -6.18 -2.30
N ALA A 160 3.25 -6.58 -1.90
CA ALA A 160 2.06 -6.45 -2.71
C ALA A 160 0.91 -5.87 -1.89
N ALA A 161 0.10 -5.04 -2.54
CA ALA A 161 -1.20 -4.61 -2.08
C ALA A 161 -2.24 -5.02 -3.14
N ALA A 162 -3.34 -5.62 -2.70
CA ALA A 162 -4.42 -6.02 -3.58
C ALA A 162 -5.77 -5.58 -3.04
N PHE A 163 -6.75 -5.47 -3.93
CA PHE A 163 -8.13 -5.18 -3.57
C PHE A 163 -9.03 -6.32 -4.05
N TRP A 164 -9.86 -6.82 -3.15
CA TRP A 164 -10.74 -7.95 -3.43
C TRP A 164 -12.20 -7.57 -3.23
N THR A 165 -13.09 -8.07 -4.10
CA THR A 165 -14.54 -8.01 -3.88
C THR A 165 -15.18 -9.38 -4.08
N GLY A 166 -16.32 -9.62 -3.40
CA GLY A 166 -17.06 -10.88 -3.53
C GLY A 166 -17.56 -11.17 -4.94
N ALA A 167 -17.79 -10.12 -5.75
CA ALA A 167 -18.27 -10.27 -7.11
C ALA A 167 -17.17 -10.61 -8.12
N ARG A 168 -15.93 -10.13 -7.91
CA ARG A 168 -14.85 -10.20 -8.92
C ARG A 168 -13.62 -10.97 -8.49
N GLY A 169 -13.50 -11.32 -7.21
CA GLY A 169 -12.24 -11.79 -6.68
C GLY A 169 -11.24 -10.64 -6.56
N ILE A 170 -9.98 -10.86 -6.92
CA ILE A 170 -8.94 -9.82 -6.96
C ILE A 170 -9.24 -8.87 -8.13
N VAL A 171 -9.59 -7.62 -7.79
CA VAL A 171 -9.87 -6.56 -8.76
C VAL A 171 -8.58 -5.95 -9.29
N ALA A 172 -7.62 -5.72 -8.40
CA ALA A 172 -6.31 -5.17 -8.72
C ALA A 172 -5.28 -5.69 -7.71
N LEU A 173 -4.04 -5.85 -8.17
CA LEU A 173 -2.87 -6.17 -7.36
C LEU A 173 -1.69 -5.37 -7.89
N ARG A 174 -0.92 -4.77 -6.99
CA ARG A 174 0.26 -3.97 -7.33
C ARG A 174 1.43 -4.38 -6.46
N GLU A 175 2.60 -4.48 -7.08
CA GLU A 175 3.85 -4.84 -6.43
C GLU A 175 4.81 -3.65 -6.36
N ASP A 176 5.60 -3.61 -5.30
CA ASP A 176 6.70 -2.66 -5.15
C ASP A 176 7.70 -3.12 -4.08
N VAL A 177 8.97 -2.76 -4.23
CA VAL A 177 9.98 -2.91 -3.16
C VAL A 177 9.52 -2.25 -1.85
N GLY A 178 8.81 -1.13 -1.94
CA GLY A 178 8.22 -0.40 -0.81
C GLY A 178 6.75 -0.73 -0.60
N ARG A 179 6.39 -1.23 0.60
CA ARG A 179 4.97 -1.51 0.94
C ARG A 179 4.02 -0.31 0.81
N HIS A 180 4.50 0.92 1.06
CA HIS A 180 3.68 2.12 0.93
C HIS A 180 3.39 2.40 -0.54
N ASN A 181 4.40 2.31 -1.40
CA ASN A 181 4.25 2.47 -2.84
C ASN A 181 3.32 1.42 -3.44
N ALA A 182 3.38 0.15 -2.98
CA ALA A 182 2.46 -0.90 -3.44
C ALA A 182 1.00 -0.52 -3.13
N LEU A 183 0.73 0.02 -1.94
CA LEU A 183 -0.62 0.48 -1.56
C LEU A 183 -1.02 1.75 -2.32
N ASP A 184 -0.09 2.67 -2.58
CA ASP A 184 -0.36 3.84 -3.42
C ASP A 184 -0.71 3.41 -4.86
N LYS A 185 0.09 2.55 -5.47
CA LYS A 185 -0.25 1.95 -6.78
C LYS A 185 -1.64 1.32 -6.76
N LEU A 186 -1.98 0.57 -5.71
CA LEU A 186 -3.33 0.02 -5.60
C LEU A 186 -4.40 1.13 -5.56
N ALA A 187 -4.19 2.17 -4.74
CA ALA A 187 -5.11 3.30 -4.63
C ALA A 187 -5.33 3.99 -6.00
N GLY A 188 -4.25 4.21 -6.77
CA GLY A 188 -4.33 4.79 -8.10
C GLY A 188 -5.09 3.90 -9.09
N ALA A 189 -4.80 2.60 -9.10
CA ALA A 189 -5.52 1.64 -9.95
C ALA A 189 -7.03 1.67 -9.68
N LEU A 190 -7.43 1.62 -8.40
CA LEU A 190 -8.84 1.67 -8.00
C LEU A 190 -9.51 2.99 -8.36
N ALA A 191 -8.82 4.11 -8.18
CA ALA A 191 -9.35 5.44 -8.48
C ALA A 191 -9.57 5.63 -9.98
N ARG A 192 -8.61 5.21 -10.81
CA ARG A 192 -8.69 5.30 -12.27
C ARG A 192 -9.83 4.43 -12.83
N ASP A 193 -10.02 3.25 -12.25
CA ASP A 193 -11.09 2.32 -12.63
C ASP A 193 -12.43 2.61 -11.94
N LYS A 194 -12.50 3.68 -11.12
CA LYS A 194 -13.69 4.10 -10.36
C LYS A 194 -14.32 2.97 -9.54
N VAL A 195 -13.47 2.16 -8.90
CA VAL A 195 -13.91 1.01 -8.11
C VAL A 195 -14.55 1.49 -6.81
N ASN A 196 -15.75 0.96 -6.51
CA ASN A 196 -16.39 1.19 -5.21
C ASN A 196 -15.66 0.39 -4.12
N ALA A 197 -14.77 1.06 -3.38
CA ALA A 197 -13.97 0.42 -2.34
C ALA A 197 -14.80 -0.09 -1.13
N SER A 198 -16.00 0.46 -0.92
CA SER A 198 -16.85 0.09 0.23
C SER A 198 -17.36 -1.36 0.17
N GLU A 199 -17.26 -2.02 -0.99
CA GLU A 199 -17.70 -3.39 -1.24
C GLU A 199 -16.60 -4.44 -1.06
N GLY A 200 -15.36 -4.02 -0.79
CA GLY A 200 -14.22 -4.92 -0.80
C GLY A 200 -13.29 -4.76 0.39
N MET A 201 -12.14 -5.43 0.29
CA MET A 201 -11.10 -5.41 1.30
C MET A 201 -9.73 -5.18 0.66
N VAL A 202 -8.87 -4.45 1.38
CA VAL A 202 -7.46 -4.31 1.04
C VAL A 202 -6.70 -5.49 1.64
N LEU A 203 -5.86 -6.13 0.82
CA LEU A 203 -5.02 -7.26 1.19
C LEU A 203 -3.55 -6.81 1.14
N LEU A 204 -2.78 -7.09 2.20
CA LEU A 204 -1.38 -6.65 2.31
C LEU A 204 -0.45 -7.82 2.62
N THR A 205 0.67 -7.92 1.90
CA THR A 205 1.75 -8.88 2.22
C THR A 205 2.76 -8.34 3.23
N SER A 206 2.58 -7.12 3.71
CA SER A 206 3.46 -6.44 4.67
C SER A 206 2.89 -6.43 6.10
N ARG A 207 3.64 -5.81 7.01
CA ARG A 207 3.11 -5.31 8.30
C ARG A 207 2.15 -4.16 8.07
N VAL A 208 1.24 -3.95 9.01
CA VAL A 208 0.31 -2.81 9.00
C VAL A 208 0.82 -1.72 9.94
N SER A 209 1.36 -0.64 9.36
CA SER A 209 1.72 0.59 10.07
C SER A 209 0.55 1.59 10.06
N VAL A 210 0.69 2.70 10.79
CA VAL A 210 -0.33 3.76 10.84
C VAL A 210 -0.68 4.30 9.45
N GLU A 211 0.32 4.52 8.59
CA GLU A 211 0.11 4.99 7.22
C GLU A 211 -0.65 3.98 6.36
N MET A 212 -0.45 2.66 6.55
CA MET A 212 -1.23 1.66 5.82
C MET A 212 -2.72 1.79 6.11
N VAL A 213 -3.07 2.11 7.36
CA VAL A 213 -4.45 2.34 7.76
C VAL A 213 -4.98 3.66 7.18
N GLN A 214 -4.21 4.74 7.27
CA GLN A 214 -4.61 6.04 6.72
C GLN A 214 -4.86 5.97 5.21
N LYS A 215 -3.97 5.31 4.47
CA LYS A 215 -4.10 5.11 3.02
C LYS A 215 -5.30 4.23 2.68
N THR A 216 -5.53 3.17 3.46
CA THR A 216 -6.74 2.34 3.28
C THR A 216 -8.03 3.11 3.58
N ALA A 217 -8.01 3.98 4.58
CA ALA A 217 -9.12 4.88 4.88
C ALA A 217 -9.38 5.87 3.75
N ALA A 218 -8.31 6.41 3.13
CA ALA A 218 -8.42 7.28 1.95
C ALA A 218 -8.98 6.54 0.73
N ILE A 219 -8.65 5.25 0.55
CA ILE A 219 -9.30 4.37 -0.43
C ILE A 219 -10.80 4.18 -0.10
N GLY A 220 -11.18 4.23 1.17
CA GLY A 220 -12.54 4.01 1.63
C GLY A 220 -12.90 2.52 1.80
N ALA A 221 -11.90 1.65 1.92
CA ALA A 221 -12.13 0.22 2.13
C ALA A 221 -12.42 -0.08 3.62
N PRO A 222 -13.48 -0.85 3.94
CA PRO A 222 -13.89 -1.13 5.32
C PRO A 222 -13.05 -2.18 6.04
N LEU A 223 -12.23 -2.95 5.31
CA LEU A 223 -11.46 -4.06 5.86
C LEU A 223 -10.03 -4.10 5.30
N ILE A 224 -9.06 -4.29 6.19
CA ILE A 224 -7.68 -4.66 5.88
C ILE A 224 -7.49 -6.12 6.30
N ALA A 225 -6.93 -6.94 5.42
CA ALA A 225 -6.41 -8.27 5.73
C ALA A 225 -4.90 -8.31 5.44
N ALA A 226 -4.07 -8.68 6.41
CA ALA A 226 -2.62 -8.65 6.25
C ALA A 226 -1.92 -9.95 6.67
N VAL A 227 -0.81 -10.26 5.98
CA VAL A 227 0.05 -11.41 6.33
C VAL A 227 0.80 -11.16 7.64
N SER A 228 1.27 -9.94 7.92
CA SER A 228 2.05 -9.69 9.15
C SER A 228 1.26 -8.95 10.22
N ALA A 229 1.73 -9.00 11.46
CA ALA A 229 1.10 -8.33 12.59
C ALA A 229 1.05 -6.79 12.41
N PRO A 230 0.03 -6.12 12.97
CA PRO A 230 -0.05 -4.67 13.02
C PRO A 230 0.79 -4.08 14.16
N THR A 231 1.10 -2.79 14.08
CA THR A 231 1.62 -2.04 15.25
C THR A 231 0.47 -1.57 16.15
N ALA A 232 0.73 -1.34 17.43
CA ALA A 232 -0.29 -0.84 18.35
C ALA A 232 -0.89 0.52 17.91
N LEU A 233 -0.09 1.37 17.26
CA LEU A 233 -0.59 2.63 16.70
C LEU A 233 -1.51 2.39 15.50
N ALA A 234 -1.21 1.40 14.65
CA ALA A 234 -2.07 1.02 13.55
C ALA A 234 -3.41 0.48 14.05
N VAL A 235 -3.42 -0.33 15.11
CA VAL A 235 -4.66 -0.82 15.74
C VAL A 235 -5.53 0.35 16.22
N ARG A 236 -4.96 1.29 16.98
CA ARG A 236 -5.71 2.49 17.43
C ARG A 236 -6.22 3.33 16.27
N MET A 237 -5.42 3.49 15.21
CA MET A 237 -5.83 4.23 14.01
C MET A 237 -6.96 3.52 13.28
N ALA A 238 -6.91 2.19 13.16
CA ALA A 238 -7.96 1.41 12.49
C ALA A 238 -9.27 1.48 13.26
N ASP A 239 -9.21 1.40 14.59
CA ASP A 239 -10.36 1.57 15.47
C ASP A 239 -11.00 2.97 15.31
N ALA A 240 -10.17 4.03 15.37
CA ALA A 240 -10.65 5.40 15.16
C ALA A 240 -11.21 5.64 13.74
N ALA A 241 -10.63 4.98 12.73
CA ALA A 241 -11.09 5.06 11.35
C ALA A 241 -12.34 4.22 11.07
N GLY A 242 -12.78 3.37 12.00
CA GLY A 242 -13.86 2.45 11.73
C GLY A 242 -13.48 1.34 10.75
N ILE A 243 -12.21 0.92 10.67
CA ILE A 243 -11.73 -0.12 9.74
C ILE A 243 -11.54 -1.44 10.48
N THR A 244 -12.10 -2.52 9.95
CA THR A 244 -11.84 -3.88 10.45
C THR A 244 -10.43 -4.31 10.08
N LEU A 245 -9.58 -4.54 11.07
CA LEU A 245 -8.19 -4.96 10.87
C LEU A 245 -8.04 -6.45 11.19
N ALA A 246 -8.02 -7.27 10.13
CA ALA A 246 -7.60 -8.65 10.19
C ALA A 246 -6.12 -8.76 9.84
N ALA A 247 -5.35 -9.51 10.62
CA ALA A 247 -3.92 -9.68 10.38
C ALA A 247 -3.45 -11.07 10.80
N ILE A 248 -2.17 -11.34 10.57
CA ILE A 248 -1.58 -12.67 10.79
C ILE A 248 -2.35 -13.72 9.98
N ALA A 249 -2.85 -13.31 8.80
CA ALA A 249 -3.62 -14.19 7.94
C ALA A 249 -2.72 -15.25 7.29
N ARG A 250 -3.04 -16.51 7.54
CA ARG A 250 -2.33 -17.72 7.10
C ARG A 250 -3.30 -18.63 6.36
N ALA A 251 -2.86 -19.84 6.00
CA ALA A 251 -3.71 -20.83 5.36
C ALA A 251 -4.76 -21.44 6.31
N ASP A 252 -4.55 -21.32 7.63
CA ASP A 252 -5.35 -21.93 8.69
C ASP A 252 -6.20 -20.91 9.49
N GLY A 253 -5.95 -19.61 9.36
CA GLY A 253 -6.79 -18.59 10.01
C GLY A 253 -6.23 -17.18 9.93
N PHE A 254 -6.82 -16.29 10.73
CA PHE A 254 -6.41 -14.89 10.91
C PHE A 254 -6.88 -14.39 12.28
N GLU A 255 -6.35 -13.26 12.72
CA GLU A 255 -6.71 -12.58 13.97
C GLU A 255 -7.38 -11.23 13.67
N ILE A 256 -8.46 -10.89 14.37
CA ILE A 256 -9.16 -9.60 14.23
C ILE A 256 -8.78 -8.69 15.39
N PHE A 257 -8.29 -7.49 15.08
CA PHE A 257 -7.83 -6.51 16.08
C PHE A 257 -8.86 -5.39 16.33
N THR A 258 -9.71 -5.08 15.35
CA THR A 258 -10.70 -3.99 15.43
C THR A 258 -11.96 -4.36 14.65
N HIS A 259 -13.11 -3.84 15.09
CA HIS A 259 -14.40 -3.95 14.40
C HIS A 259 -14.78 -5.39 13.94
N PRO A 260 -14.79 -6.39 14.83
CA PRO A 260 -15.12 -7.78 14.47
C PRO A 260 -16.55 -7.98 13.96
N GLU A 261 -17.46 -7.04 14.21
CA GLU A 261 -18.84 -7.06 13.72
C GLU A 261 -18.97 -7.10 12.20
N ARG A 262 -17.93 -6.71 11.44
CA ARG A 262 -17.90 -6.85 9.97
C ARG A 262 -17.44 -8.23 9.49
N VAL A 263 -17.14 -9.15 10.38
CA VAL A 263 -16.81 -10.54 10.05
C VAL A 263 -17.85 -11.47 10.69
N THR A 264 -18.73 -12.04 9.87
CA THR A 264 -19.85 -12.87 10.36
C THR A 264 -19.90 -14.22 9.65
N GLY A 265 -20.74 -15.14 10.14
CA GLY A 265 -20.88 -16.48 9.54
C GLY A 265 -19.88 -17.53 10.03
N ALA A 266 -19.18 -17.25 11.14
CA ALA A 266 -18.44 -18.27 11.90
C ALA A 266 -19.37 -18.97 12.91
N VAL A 267 -19.16 -20.26 13.16
CA VAL A 267 -19.78 -20.95 14.31
C VAL A 267 -19.07 -20.46 15.57
N ALA A 268 -19.82 -20.05 16.60
CA ALA A 268 -19.24 -19.60 17.86
C ALA A 268 -18.36 -20.69 18.49
N GLY A 269 -17.06 -20.41 18.63
CA GLY A 269 -16.14 -21.25 19.40
C GLY A 269 -16.36 -21.04 20.91
N LYS A 270 -16.03 -22.05 21.72
CA LYS A 270 -16.01 -21.90 23.18
C LYS A 270 -14.98 -20.82 23.55
N GLU A 271 -15.36 -19.88 24.39
CA GLU A 271 -14.48 -18.86 24.97
C GLU A 271 -13.21 -19.52 25.54
N SER A 272 -12.05 -19.19 24.99
CA SER A 272 -10.78 -19.58 25.59
C SER A 272 -10.38 -18.48 26.57
N ALA A 273 -10.36 -18.82 27.86
CA ALA A 273 -9.90 -17.92 28.91
C ALA A 273 -8.47 -17.46 28.61
N TYR A 274 -8.30 -16.18 28.27
CA TYR A 274 -6.97 -15.57 28.19
C TYR A 274 -6.42 -15.43 29.61
N VAL A 275 -5.32 -16.13 29.89
CA VAL A 275 -4.48 -15.89 31.06
C VAL A 275 -3.68 -14.62 30.78
N VAL A 276 -4.02 -13.54 31.47
CA VAL A 276 -3.16 -12.35 31.55
C VAL A 276 -1.96 -12.73 32.39
N VAL A 277 -0.78 -12.87 31.76
CA VAL A 277 0.48 -12.97 32.49
C VAL A 277 0.84 -11.54 32.91
N ALA A 278 0.84 -11.32 34.23
CA ALA A 278 1.16 -10.05 34.88
C ALA A 278 2.64 -9.64 34.70
#